data_AF-A0A6P5EKA7-F1
#
_entry.id   AF-A0A6P5EKA7-F1
#
_cell.length_a   1.000
_cell.length_b   1.000
_cell.length_c   1.000
_cell.angle_alpha   90.00
_cell.angle_beta   90.00
_cell.angle_gamma   90.00
#
_symmetry.space_group_name_H-M   'P 1'
#
loop_
_entity.id
_entity.type
_entity.pdbx_description
1 polymer ?
#
loop_
_entity_poly.entity_id
_entity_poly.type
_entity_poly.pdbx_seq_one_letter_code
_entity_poly.pdbx_strand_id
1 'polypeptide(L)'
;MIGQVAGGGRTEKPLLKAGNAYHKFRVKRNCWPKVRGVAMNPVDHPHGGGNHQHIGHPGTVSRRAPPGQKVGLIAAKRTGRLRGQAAAAAAKPDKST
;
A
#
# COMPACT_ATOMS: atom_id res chain seq x y z
N MET A 1 17.97 25.04 9.29
CA MET A 1 18.06 24.20 10.50
C MET A 1 18.87 22.97 10.15
N ILE A 2 19.86 22.61 10.95
CA ILE A 2 20.76 21.49 10.72
C ILE A 2 20.43 20.41 11.75
N GLY A 3 20.22 19.16 11.33
CA GLY A 3 19.90 18.02 12.21
C GLY A 3 18.70 17.18 11.73
N GLN A 4 18.47 16.05 12.39
CA GLN A 4 17.33 15.16 12.12
C GLN A 4 16.00 15.69 12.68
N VAL A 5 14.90 15.31 12.05
CA VAL A 5 13.55 15.65 12.54
C VAL A 5 13.25 14.86 13.82
N ALA A 6 12.73 15.54 14.85
CA ALA A 6 12.35 14.91 16.11
C ALA A 6 11.17 13.92 15.95
N GLY A 7 11.02 12.99 16.90
CA GLY A 7 9.93 12.00 16.88
C GLY A 7 10.19 10.77 15.99
N GLY A 8 11.46 10.46 15.71
CA GLY A 8 11.89 9.26 14.99
C GLY A 8 11.49 7.95 15.68
N GLY A 9 11.54 6.84 14.94
CA GLY A 9 11.27 5.49 15.48
C GLY A 9 9.80 5.14 15.74
N ARG A 10 8.86 6.07 15.46
CA ARG A 10 7.41 5.84 15.67
C ARG A 10 6.85 4.59 14.95
N THR A 11 7.45 4.20 13.83
CA THR A 11 7.03 3.05 13.01
C THR A 11 7.53 1.70 13.52
N GLU A 12 8.56 1.68 14.36
CA GLU A 12 9.15 0.45 14.91
C GLU A 12 8.19 -0.26 15.87
N LYS A 13 7.37 0.50 16.59
CA LYS A 13 6.33 -0.07 17.45
C LYS A 13 5.14 -0.56 16.61
N PRO A 14 4.84 -1.88 16.62
CA PRO A 14 3.73 -2.40 15.84
C PRO A 14 2.37 -1.94 16.37
N LEU A 15 1.42 -1.78 15.45
CA LEU A 15 0.02 -1.49 15.78
C LEU A 15 -0.74 -2.82 16.00
N LEU A 16 -0.79 -3.26 17.25
CA LEU A 16 -1.32 -4.58 17.63
C LEU A 16 -2.85 -4.71 17.49
N LYS A 17 -3.59 -3.62 17.69
CA LYS A 17 -5.07 -3.61 17.74
C LYS A 17 -5.67 -2.74 16.64
N ALA A 18 -6.80 -3.16 16.09
CA ALA A 18 -7.59 -2.36 15.15
C ALA A 18 -8.04 -1.01 15.76
N GLY A 19 -8.38 -0.98 17.05
CA GLY A 19 -8.71 0.26 17.76
C GLY A 19 -7.57 1.28 17.78
N ASN A 20 -6.31 0.83 17.87
CA ASN A 20 -5.15 1.72 17.78
C ASN A 20 -5.01 2.31 16.36
N ALA A 21 -5.33 1.53 15.32
CA ALA A 21 -5.37 2.02 13.95
C ALA A 21 -6.52 3.01 13.72
N TYR A 22 -7.71 2.76 14.29
CA TYR A 22 -8.84 3.68 14.27
C TYR A 22 -8.46 5.06 14.81
N HIS A 23 -7.90 5.14 16.02
CA HIS A 23 -7.49 6.43 16.59
C HIS A 23 -6.38 7.12 15.79
N LYS A 24 -5.48 6.35 15.17
CA LYS A 24 -4.43 6.88 14.28
C LYS A 24 -4.99 7.56 13.02
N PHE A 25 -6.05 6.99 12.41
CA PHE A 25 -6.63 7.53 11.19
C PHE A 25 -7.75 8.55 11.45
N ARG A 26 -8.45 8.46 12.59
CA ARG A 26 -9.50 9.42 13.01
C ARG A 26 -9.02 10.87 13.01
N VAL A 27 -7.79 11.11 13.44
CA VAL A 27 -7.20 12.47 13.52
C VAL A 27 -6.61 12.97 12.20
N LYS A 28 -6.61 12.15 11.13
CA LYS A 28 -6.03 12.50 9.83
C LYS A 28 -7.10 12.69 8.77
N ARG A 29 -7.71 11.60 8.32
CA ARG A 29 -8.76 11.58 7.29
C ARG A 29 -9.49 10.23 7.28
N ASN A 30 -10.69 10.21 6.70
CA ASN A 30 -11.47 8.99 6.53
C ASN A 30 -10.90 8.11 5.40
N CYS A 31 -9.87 7.30 5.71
CA CYS A 31 -9.26 6.37 4.75
C CYS A 31 -9.01 4.96 5.32
N TRP A 32 -9.65 4.64 6.44
CA TRP A 32 -9.60 3.37 7.13
C TRP A 32 -10.98 3.06 7.71
N PRO A 33 -11.49 1.82 7.62
CA PRO A 33 -10.85 0.59 7.11
C PRO A 33 -10.73 0.55 5.58
N LYS A 34 -9.88 -0.35 5.06
CA LYS A 34 -9.71 -0.56 3.61
C LYS A 34 -10.20 -1.96 3.22
N VAL A 35 -11.21 -2.02 2.35
CA VAL A 35 -11.71 -3.27 1.76
C VAL A 35 -10.85 -3.65 0.55
N ARG A 36 -10.58 -4.94 0.37
CA ARG A 36 -9.84 -5.47 -0.79
C ARG A 36 -10.73 -5.41 -2.02
N GLY A 37 -10.23 -4.91 -3.16
CA GLY A 37 -11.00 -4.83 -4.40
C GLY A 37 -11.54 -6.17 -4.92
N VAL A 38 -10.86 -7.28 -4.62
CA VAL A 38 -11.31 -8.65 -4.98
C VAL A 38 -12.54 -9.08 -4.19
N ALA A 39 -12.79 -8.47 -3.02
CA ALA A 39 -13.97 -8.73 -2.21
C ALA A 39 -15.16 -7.84 -2.61
N MET A 40 -15.01 -7.00 -3.64
CA MET A 40 -16.05 -6.11 -4.14
C MET A 40 -16.74 -6.71 -5.38
N ASN A 41 -17.86 -6.11 -5.78
CA ASN A 41 -18.57 -6.49 -7.00
C ASN A 41 -17.85 -5.94 -8.25
N PRO A 42 -18.10 -6.49 -9.45
CA PRO A 42 -17.52 -5.98 -10.71
C PRO A 42 -17.81 -4.49 -10.96
N VAL A 43 -18.96 -3.99 -10.49
CA VAL A 43 -19.38 -2.59 -10.64
C VAL A 43 -18.51 -1.64 -9.79
N ASP A 44 -18.01 -2.11 -8.65
CA ASP A 44 -17.34 -1.27 -7.67
C ASP A 44 -15.82 -1.24 -7.89
N HIS A 45 -15.24 -2.33 -8.39
CA HIS A 45 -13.79 -2.44 -8.56
C HIS A 45 -13.41 -3.34 -9.74
N PRO A 46 -12.38 -2.98 -10.54
CA PRO A 46 -11.95 -3.79 -11.69
C PRO A 46 -11.53 -5.23 -11.36
N HIS A 47 -11.10 -5.48 -10.12
CA HIS A 47 -10.74 -6.82 -9.63
C HIS A 47 -11.90 -7.58 -8.98
N GLY A 48 -13.09 -6.99 -8.95
CA GLY A 48 -14.25 -7.51 -8.24
C GLY A 48 -15.05 -8.55 -9.04
N GLY A 49 -15.79 -9.39 -8.32
CA GLY A 49 -16.69 -10.42 -8.85
C GLY A 49 -16.07 -11.79 -9.12
N GLY A 50 -16.79 -12.58 -9.92
CA GLY A 50 -16.52 -13.99 -10.15
C GLY A 50 -16.98 -14.91 -9.01
N ASN A 51 -16.99 -16.22 -9.27
CA ASN A 51 -17.42 -17.23 -8.28
C ASN A 51 -16.35 -17.50 -7.21
N HIS A 52 -15.07 -17.24 -7.53
CA HIS A 52 -13.94 -17.36 -6.62
C HIS A 52 -13.25 -16.01 -6.52
N GLN A 53 -12.74 -15.67 -5.33
CA GLN A 53 -11.99 -14.43 -5.13
C GLN A 53 -10.61 -14.50 -5.82
N HIS A 54 -10.51 -13.93 -7.01
CA HIS A 54 -9.27 -13.80 -7.78
C HIS A 54 -9.31 -12.53 -8.63
N ILE A 55 -8.16 -12.08 -9.14
CA ILE A 55 -8.09 -10.83 -9.93
C ILE A 55 -8.60 -11.03 -11.37
N GLY A 56 -8.46 -12.23 -11.94
CA GLY A 56 -8.91 -12.55 -13.30
C GLY A 56 -8.00 -12.03 -14.43
N HIS A 57 -7.19 -11.00 -14.19
CA HIS A 57 -6.24 -10.43 -15.16
C HIS A 57 -4.92 -10.01 -14.46
N PRO A 58 -3.86 -9.64 -15.21
CA PRO A 58 -2.63 -9.13 -14.61
C PRO A 58 -2.91 -7.89 -13.75
N GLY A 59 -2.33 -7.85 -12.54
CA GLY A 59 -2.49 -6.73 -11.61
C GLY A 59 -1.59 -5.52 -11.89
N THR A 60 -0.75 -5.58 -12.93
CA THR A 60 0.14 -4.49 -13.36
C THR A 60 -0.55 -3.63 -14.41
N VAL A 61 -0.63 -2.32 -14.18
CA VAL A 61 -1.39 -1.40 -15.04
C VAL A 61 -0.49 -0.31 -15.63
N SER A 62 -0.74 0.08 -16.88
CA SER A 62 -0.01 1.14 -17.58
C SER A 62 -0.11 2.49 -16.85
N ARG A 63 0.96 3.30 -16.93
CA ARG A 63 0.95 4.69 -16.44
C ARG A 63 -0.14 5.54 -17.11
N ARG A 64 -0.45 5.23 -18.38
CA ARG A 64 -1.41 5.95 -19.22
C ARG A 64 -2.84 5.41 -19.13
N ALA A 65 -3.09 4.41 -18.27
CA ALA A 65 -4.44 3.90 -18.06
C ALA A 65 -5.39 5.03 -17.61
N PRO A 66 -6.67 5.01 -18.02
CA PRO A 66 -7.66 5.99 -17.58
C PRO A 66 -7.94 5.88 -16.07
N PRO A 67 -8.50 6.93 -15.45
CA PRO A 67 -9.09 6.84 -14.12
C PRO A 67 -10.12 5.71 -14.06
N GLY A 68 -10.18 4.98 -12.94
CA GLY A 68 -11.00 3.77 -12.81
C GLY A 68 -10.28 2.49 -13.21
N GLN A 69 -9.55 2.47 -14.33
CA GLN A 69 -8.72 1.31 -14.72
C GLN A 69 -7.36 1.30 -14.00
N LYS A 70 -6.87 2.47 -13.57
CA LYS A 70 -5.58 2.65 -12.90
C LYS A 70 -5.60 2.18 -11.43
N VAL A 71 -5.76 0.87 -11.22
CA VAL A 71 -5.77 0.19 -9.92
C VAL A 71 -4.69 -0.91 -9.87
N GLY A 72 -4.33 -1.39 -8.67
CA GLY A 72 -3.29 -2.40 -8.52
C GLY A 72 -1.85 -1.85 -8.57
N LEU A 73 -0.95 -2.55 -9.27
CA LEU A 73 0.46 -2.21 -9.38
C LEU A 73 0.69 -1.25 -10.57
N ILE A 74 0.51 0.05 -10.31
CA ILE A 74 0.58 1.10 -11.33
C ILE A 74 2.02 1.31 -11.79
N ALA A 75 2.26 1.16 -13.10
CA ALA A 75 3.54 1.36 -13.76
C ALA A 75 4.71 0.59 -13.10
N ALA A 76 4.42 -0.61 -12.57
CA ALA A 76 5.42 -1.43 -11.91
C ALA A 76 6.50 -1.87 -12.90
N LYS A 77 7.76 -1.51 -12.61
CA LYS A 77 8.94 -1.94 -13.41
C LYS A 77 9.32 -3.39 -13.16
N ARG A 78 9.03 -3.91 -11.96
CA ARG A 78 9.26 -5.29 -11.50
C ARG A 78 8.23 -5.63 -10.43
N THR A 79 7.92 -6.90 -10.27
CA THR A 79 7.00 -7.43 -9.26
C THR A 79 7.69 -8.46 -8.36
N GLY A 80 6.98 -8.95 -7.34
CA GLY A 80 7.50 -9.95 -6.40
C GLY A 80 8.39 -9.37 -5.29
N ARG A 81 8.91 -10.26 -4.44
CA ARG A 81 9.73 -9.89 -3.27
C ARG A 81 11.03 -9.23 -3.71
N LEU A 82 11.38 -8.09 -3.11
CA LEU A 82 12.67 -7.45 -3.33
C LEU A 82 13.80 -8.34 -2.80
N ARG A 83 14.88 -8.50 -3.59
CA ARG A 83 16.09 -9.27 -3.25
C ARG A 83 17.34 -8.49 -3.66
N GLY A 84 18.48 -8.81 -3.06
CA GLY A 84 19.78 -8.21 -3.36
C GLY A 84 19.87 -6.73 -2.97
N GLN A 85 20.63 -5.94 -3.73
CA GLN A 85 20.87 -4.52 -3.45
C GLN A 85 19.57 -3.69 -3.36
N ALA A 86 18.54 -4.05 -4.13
CA ALA A 86 17.23 -3.38 -4.07
C ALA A 86 16.50 -3.63 -2.73
N ALA A 87 16.68 -4.81 -2.13
CA ALA A 87 16.19 -5.08 -0.78
C ALA A 87 17.05 -4.33 0.26
N ALA A 88 18.37 -4.32 0.10
CA ALA A 88 19.28 -3.60 0.99
C ALA A 88 19.05 -2.08 0.96
N ALA A 89 18.66 -1.50 -0.18
CA ALA A 89 18.29 -0.10 -0.28
C ALA A 89 16.94 0.21 0.39
N ALA A 90 15.96 -0.70 0.29
CA ALA A 90 14.65 -0.55 0.92
C ALA A 90 14.65 -0.83 2.43
N ALA A 91 15.65 -1.57 2.93
CA ALA A 91 15.80 -1.96 4.34
C ALA A 91 16.74 -1.04 5.14
N LYS A 92 17.35 -0.02 4.52
CA LYS A 92 18.17 0.96 5.25
C LYS A 92 17.25 1.81 6.12
N PRO A 93 17.38 1.81 7.47
CA PRO A 93 16.87 2.93 8.25
C PRO A 93 17.57 4.20 7.75
N ASP A 94 16.84 5.31 7.63
CA ASP A 94 17.40 6.60 7.26
C ASP A 94 18.68 6.84 8.07
N LYS A 95 19.82 6.92 7.37
CA LYS A 95 21.11 7.02 8.02
C LYS A 95 21.17 8.33 8.79
N SER A 96 21.27 8.21 10.11
CA SER A 96 21.68 9.27 11.01
C SER A 96 23.15 9.63 10.76
N THR A 97 23.39 10.67 9.97
CA THR A 97 24.62 11.48 9.98
C THR A 97 24.23 12.94 9.87
#